data_AF-A0A314LHU7-F1
#
_entry.id   AF-A0A314LHU7-F1
#
_cell.length_a   1.000
_cell.length_b   1.000
_cell.length_c   1.000
_cell.angle_alpha   90.00
_cell.angle_beta   90.00
_cell.angle_gamma   90.00
#
_symmetry.space_group_name_H-M   'P 1'
#
loop_
_entity.id
_entity.type
_entity.pdbx_description
1 polymer ?
#
loop_
_entity_poly.entity_id
_entity_poly.type
_entity_poly.pdbx_seq_one_letter_code
_entity_poly.pdbx_strand_id
1 'polypeptide(L)'
;MLHCLRRLSLTAKTKLSPPALEGDLADDKTSSSRASPTVDLSQAYALVVEASCNKEIWSKVHHVVPPDLNVKVAQIEFQEELLQLEDVLKPDHESVQKTLLHIRPDALNQLITNYLDSTEQTACLCILISQSVNKARLLYAPIHKLLDVLALDLESVGHSLSQAQYDLAFDIFLQFDSLANHFPGRDSYNFNDMFDSSFQLKKQLELRLHKSRSKVQLLRRAIRGSAVCLVAATVGVVISAVIIVTHGFAALVAIPICPACLPLSMEKKELDLMQLDEATRGIFFLHNHLNTIKSLVGRLHDAVESYNGTIRFGLESGRDRYHIQEALKQLQRRHSTFLDELLGLEQHLCVCFAAISTARDRLLNYLCHQNQAPR
;
A
#
# COMPACT_ATOMS: atom_id res chain seq x y z
N MET A 1 10.31 -11.80 23.72
CA MET A 1 9.39 -12.89 23.35
C MET A 1 9.27 -12.93 21.82
N LEU A 2 10.31 -13.42 21.14
CA LEU A 2 10.33 -13.65 19.69
C LEU A 2 10.03 -15.14 19.43
N HIS A 3 8.76 -15.51 19.33
CA HIS A 3 8.34 -16.80 18.78
C HIS A 3 6.91 -16.65 18.31
N CYS A 4 6.70 -16.06 17.12
CA CYS A 4 5.47 -16.19 16.32
C CYS A 4 5.66 -15.57 14.93
N LEU A 5 6.59 -16.13 14.14
CA LEU A 5 6.60 -15.91 12.69
C LEU A 5 6.64 -17.28 12.01
N ARG A 6 5.47 -17.82 11.67
CA ARG A 6 5.35 -19.02 10.86
C ARG A 6 4.49 -18.76 9.62
N ARG A 7 5.20 -18.50 8.50
CA ARG A 7 4.89 -18.85 7.11
C ARG A 7 3.51 -18.43 6.56
N LEU A 8 3.44 -17.24 5.99
CA LEU A 8 2.54 -16.97 4.86
C LEU A 8 3.20 -17.46 3.56
N SER A 9 2.76 -18.61 3.04
CA SER A 9 3.16 -19.11 1.73
C SER A 9 2.13 -18.68 0.67
N LEU A 10 2.41 -17.60 -0.05
CA LEU A 10 1.66 -17.22 -1.26
C LEU A 10 2.10 -18.13 -2.42
N THR A 11 1.38 -19.25 -2.65
CA THR A 11 1.56 -20.04 -3.87
C THR A 11 0.67 -19.50 -4.99
N ALA A 12 1.25 -18.68 -5.87
CA ALA A 12 0.72 -18.48 -7.22
C ALA A 12 1.43 -19.47 -8.16
N LYS A 13 0.78 -20.59 -8.50
CA LYS A 13 1.25 -21.50 -9.56
C LYS A 13 0.74 -21.03 -10.91
N THR A 14 1.57 -20.29 -11.65
CA THR A 14 1.37 -20.11 -13.10
C THR A 14 2.09 -21.26 -13.81
N LYS A 15 1.33 -22.29 -14.23
CA LYS A 15 1.86 -23.33 -15.12
C LYS A 15 1.99 -22.74 -16.53
N LEU A 16 3.23 -22.50 -16.98
CA LEU A 16 3.57 -22.45 -18.40
C LEU A 16 4.56 -23.60 -18.67
N SER A 17 4.12 -24.63 -19.40
CA SER A 17 5.00 -25.66 -19.93
C SER A 17 5.65 -25.17 -21.23
N PRO A 18 6.96 -25.38 -21.45
CA PRO A 18 7.54 -25.42 -22.80
C PRO A 18 7.61 -26.88 -23.32
N PRO A 19 7.74 -27.07 -24.65
CA PRO A 19 7.56 -28.37 -25.30
C PRO A 19 8.79 -29.28 -25.17
N ALA A 20 8.52 -30.58 -25.31
CA ALA A 20 9.46 -31.69 -25.29
C ALA A 20 10.45 -31.63 -26.46
N LEU A 21 11.71 -31.96 -26.17
CA LEU A 21 12.68 -32.47 -27.14
C LEU A 21 13.41 -33.65 -26.50
N GLU A 22 13.28 -34.78 -27.18
CA GLU A 22 13.73 -36.12 -26.87
C GLU A 22 15.24 -36.23 -27.12
N GLY A 23 15.96 -36.92 -26.23
CA GLY A 23 17.40 -37.11 -26.33
C GLY A 23 17.94 -37.90 -25.14
N ASP A 24 17.92 -39.22 -25.29
CA ASP A 24 18.36 -40.25 -24.34
C ASP A 24 19.90 -40.32 -24.27
N LEU A 25 20.47 -40.44 -23.05
CA LEU A 25 21.72 -41.16 -22.72
C LEU A 25 22.10 -40.98 -21.23
N ALA A 26 22.55 -42.09 -20.65
CA ALA A 26 22.56 -42.41 -19.22
C ALA A 26 23.73 -41.86 -18.36
N ASP A 27 23.45 -41.80 -17.05
CA ASP A 27 24.29 -41.93 -15.84
C ASP A 27 25.68 -41.26 -15.76
N ASP A 28 25.85 -40.33 -14.80
CA ASP A 28 26.62 -40.57 -13.56
C ASP A 28 26.63 -39.32 -12.64
N LYS A 29 26.66 -39.58 -11.32
CA LYS A 29 27.04 -38.70 -10.19
C LYS A 29 26.20 -37.47 -9.83
N THR A 30 25.26 -37.72 -8.90
CA THR A 30 25.01 -36.98 -7.64
C THR A 30 25.61 -35.57 -7.58
N SER A 31 24.91 -34.61 -8.19
CA SER A 31 25.11 -33.20 -7.95
C SER A 31 24.59 -32.85 -6.55
N SER A 32 25.45 -32.26 -5.72
CA SER A 32 25.03 -31.62 -4.49
C SER A 32 24.02 -30.53 -4.85
N SER A 33 22.75 -30.73 -4.51
CA SER A 33 21.73 -29.70 -4.59
C SER A 33 22.07 -28.63 -3.56
N ARG A 34 22.88 -27.67 -3.96
CA ARG A 34 23.14 -26.45 -3.21
C ARG A 34 21.79 -25.74 -3.12
N ALA A 35 21.10 -25.90 -2.00
CA ALA A 35 19.86 -25.20 -1.72
C ALA A 35 20.11 -23.71 -1.93
N SER A 36 19.46 -23.12 -2.92
CA SER A 36 19.41 -21.67 -3.08
C SER A 36 18.94 -21.06 -1.76
N PRO A 37 19.57 -19.97 -1.27
CA PRO A 37 19.12 -19.35 -0.04
C PRO A 37 17.68 -18.91 -0.28
N THR A 38 16.74 -19.59 0.37
CA THR A 38 15.34 -19.21 0.33
C THR A 38 15.28 -17.91 1.12
N VAL A 39 15.27 -16.79 0.41
CA VAL A 39 15.10 -15.47 1.03
C VAL A 39 13.79 -15.54 1.80
N ASP A 40 13.88 -15.45 3.13
CA ASP A 40 12.70 -15.40 3.98
C ASP A 40 12.01 -14.05 3.73
N LEU A 41 11.08 -14.06 2.78
CA LEU A 41 10.28 -12.90 2.39
C LEU A 41 9.54 -12.30 3.59
N SER A 42 9.25 -13.09 4.63
CA SER A 42 8.57 -12.59 5.84
C SER A 42 9.52 -11.78 6.72
N GLN A 43 10.76 -12.24 6.88
CA GLN A 43 11.79 -11.49 7.61
C GLN A 43 12.23 -10.25 6.83
N ALA A 44 12.39 -10.36 5.51
CA ALA A 44 12.68 -9.23 4.65
C ALA A 44 11.56 -8.18 4.68
N TYR A 45 10.31 -8.62 4.68
CA TYR A 45 9.15 -7.74 4.82
C TYR A 45 9.10 -7.07 6.20
N ALA A 46 9.34 -7.81 7.29
CA ALA A 46 9.37 -7.25 8.64
C ALA A 46 10.46 -6.15 8.77
N LEU A 47 11.64 -6.37 8.18
CA LEU A 47 12.71 -5.36 8.14
C LEU A 47 12.32 -4.13 7.31
N VAL A 48 11.61 -4.32 6.19
CA VAL A 48 11.08 -3.21 5.37
C VAL A 48 10.03 -2.43 6.14
N VAL A 49 9.13 -3.12 6.86
CA VAL A 49 8.13 -2.48 7.73
C VAL A 49 8.84 -1.71 8.83
N GLU A 50 9.81 -2.28 9.53
CA GLU A 50 10.56 -1.60 10.59
C GLU A 50 11.35 -0.39 10.08
N ALA A 51 11.92 -0.48 8.87
CA ALA A 51 12.64 0.62 8.25
C ALA A 51 11.70 1.73 7.72
N SER A 52 10.47 1.39 7.33
CA SER A 52 9.50 2.33 6.74
C SER A 52 8.56 2.93 7.78
N CYS A 53 8.30 2.20 8.86
CA CYS A 53 7.40 2.58 9.95
C CYS A 53 8.19 3.42 10.97
N ASN A 54 7.75 4.67 11.17
CA ASN A 54 8.30 5.48 12.26
C ASN A 54 7.95 4.80 13.59
N LYS A 55 8.94 4.56 14.46
CA LYS A 55 8.76 3.95 15.79
C LYS A 55 7.70 4.67 16.63
N GLU A 56 7.60 5.98 16.48
CA GLU A 56 6.57 6.81 17.12
C GLU A 56 5.16 6.50 16.61
N ILE A 57 4.99 6.37 15.29
CA ILE A 57 3.72 5.99 14.68
C ILE A 57 3.38 4.55 15.06
N TRP A 58 4.35 3.64 15.05
CA TRP A 58 4.15 2.26 15.49
C TRP A 58 3.63 2.17 16.93
N SER A 59 4.23 2.91 17.85
CA SER A 59 3.80 2.89 19.26
C SER A 59 2.37 3.37 19.49
N LYS A 60 1.83 4.17 18.56
CA LYS A 60 0.45 4.67 18.63
C LYS A 60 -0.54 3.81 17.83
N VAL A 61 -0.08 3.14 16.76
CA VAL A 61 -0.90 2.23 15.94
C VAL A 61 -1.03 0.86 16.58
N HIS A 62 0.05 0.32 17.16
CA HIS A 62 0.08 -1.03 17.71
C HIS A 62 -0.24 -0.99 19.21
N HIS A 63 -1.44 -1.43 19.56
CA HIS A 63 -1.86 -1.58 20.95
C HIS A 63 -1.53 -2.98 21.48
N VAL A 64 -0.74 -3.03 22.56
CA VAL A 64 -0.45 -4.29 23.28
C VAL A 64 -1.47 -4.45 24.40
N VAL A 65 -2.36 -5.43 24.25
CA VAL A 65 -3.33 -5.78 25.31
C VAL A 65 -2.57 -6.30 26.54
N PRO A 66 -2.76 -5.71 27.73
CA PRO A 66 -2.10 -6.20 28.94
C PRO A 66 -2.49 -7.66 29.25
N PRO A 67 -1.53 -8.50 29.64
CA PRO A 67 -1.78 -9.92 29.93
C PRO A 67 -2.78 -10.11 31.09
N ASP A 68 -2.76 -9.21 32.07
CA ASP A 68 -3.63 -9.25 33.25
C ASP A 68 -5.01 -8.59 33.04
N LEU A 69 -5.29 -8.11 31.82
CA LEU A 69 -6.56 -7.45 31.52
C LEU A 69 -7.72 -8.45 31.60
N ASN A 70 -8.40 -8.46 32.74
CA ASN A 70 -9.61 -9.24 32.99
C ASN A 70 -10.83 -8.32 32.82
N VAL A 71 -10.98 -7.75 31.63
CA VAL A 71 -12.02 -6.76 31.36
C VAL A 71 -13.29 -7.46 30.96
N LYS A 72 -14.35 -7.26 31.75
CA LYS A 72 -15.71 -7.47 31.27
C LYS A 72 -15.92 -6.53 30.09
N VAL A 73 -16.26 -7.12 28.93
CA VAL A 73 -16.47 -6.43 27.65
C VAL A 73 -17.31 -5.14 27.79
N ALA A 74 -18.26 -5.11 28.73
CA ALA A 74 -19.14 -3.99 29.02
C ALA A 74 -18.49 -2.75 29.69
N GLN A 75 -17.23 -2.80 30.13
CA GLN A 75 -16.54 -1.72 30.86
C GLN A 75 -15.32 -1.13 30.14
N ILE A 76 -15.16 -1.37 28.84
CA ILE A 76 -14.05 -0.78 28.06
C ILE A 76 -14.35 0.71 27.83
N GLU A 77 -14.00 1.55 28.81
CA GLU A 77 -13.80 2.98 28.56
C GLU A 77 -12.50 3.15 27.76
N PHE A 78 -12.65 3.53 26.48
CA PHE A 78 -11.52 3.85 25.59
C PHE A 78 -10.85 5.15 26.04
N GLN A 79 -10.00 5.08 27.06
CA GLN A 79 -9.14 6.18 27.45
C GLN A 79 -7.70 5.87 27.01
N GLU A 80 -7.46 5.97 25.71
CA GLU A 80 -6.11 5.96 25.14
C GLU A 80 -5.86 7.26 24.37
N GLU A 81 -4.60 7.71 24.35
CA GLU A 81 -4.13 8.75 23.43
C GLU A 81 -4.38 8.29 21.99
N LEU A 82 -5.54 8.68 21.48
CA LEU A 82 -5.98 8.36 20.13
C LEU A 82 -4.95 8.92 19.14
N LEU A 83 -4.51 8.10 18.18
CA LEU A 83 -3.68 8.55 17.06
C LEU A 83 -4.37 9.76 16.40
N GLN A 84 -3.77 10.94 16.51
CA GLN A 84 -4.33 12.17 15.93
C GLN A 84 -3.81 12.37 14.52
N LEU A 85 -4.48 13.24 13.76
CA LEU A 85 -4.09 13.53 12.39
C LEU A 85 -2.70 14.19 12.33
N GLU A 86 -2.39 15.06 13.29
CA GLU A 86 -1.14 15.82 13.39
C GLU A 86 0.07 14.91 13.66
N ASP A 87 -0.15 13.76 14.29
CA ASP A 87 0.91 12.78 14.58
C ASP A 87 1.44 12.10 13.29
N VAL A 88 0.57 12.03 12.30
CA VAL A 88 0.71 11.18 11.13
C VAL A 88 0.99 11.99 9.88
N LEU A 89 0.32 13.14 9.74
CA LEU A 89 0.27 13.93 8.52
C LEU A 89 1.44 14.90 8.47
N LYS A 90 2.51 14.55 7.76
CA LYS A 90 3.69 15.42 7.56
C LYS A 90 4.00 15.56 6.06
N PRO A 91 3.96 16.77 5.46
CA PRO A 91 3.52 18.05 6.02
C PRO A 91 2.04 18.04 6.44
N ASP A 92 1.75 18.79 7.51
CA ASP A 92 0.39 18.94 8.04
C ASP A 92 -0.50 19.76 7.09
N HIS A 93 -1.78 19.87 7.44
CA HIS A 93 -2.77 20.59 6.64
C HIS A 93 -2.42 22.07 6.49
N GLU A 94 -2.02 22.75 7.58
CA GLU A 94 -1.71 24.17 7.58
C GLU A 94 -0.49 24.48 6.68
N SER A 95 0.56 23.67 6.76
CA SER A 95 1.77 23.79 5.95
C SER A 95 1.47 23.61 4.46
N VAL A 96 0.60 22.66 4.13
CA VAL A 96 0.14 22.46 2.75
C VAL A 96 -0.66 23.67 2.28
N GLN A 97 -1.67 24.12 3.04
CA GLN A 97 -2.48 25.29 2.66
C GLN A 97 -1.64 26.54 2.45
N LYS A 98 -0.73 26.84 3.38
CA LYS A 98 0.16 28.01 3.30
C LYS A 98 0.99 27.99 2.02
N THR A 99 1.50 26.82 1.65
CA THR A 99 2.26 26.65 0.41
C THR A 99 1.37 26.86 -0.81
N LEU A 100 0.18 26.27 -0.82
CA LEU A 100 -0.79 26.35 -1.92
C LEU A 100 -1.24 27.78 -2.24
N LEU A 101 -1.23 28.69 -1.26
CA LEU A 101 -1.52 30.12 -1.48
C LEU A 101 -0.56 30.79 -2.49
N HIS A 102 0.63 30.24 -2.69
CA HIS A 102 1.65 30.78 -3.59
C HIS A 102 1.76 30.01 -4.92
N ILE A 103 0.93 28.99 -5.11
CA ILE A 103 0.95 28.14 -6.30
C ILE A 103 0.00 28.69 -7.35
N ARG A 104 0.48 28.86 -8.58
CA ARG A 104 -0.36 29.29 -9.69
C ARG A 104 -1.38 28.20 -10.03
N PRO A 105 -2.68 28.54 -10.21
CA PRO A 105 -3.68 27.58 -10.63
C PRO A 105 -3.39 27.12 -12.06
N ASP A 106 -3.06 25.85 -12.20
CA ASP A 106 -3.05 25.13 -13.46
C ASP A 106 -3.72 23.76 -13.27
N ALA A 107 -4.08 23.11 -14.38
CA ALA A 107 -4.82 21.85 -14.33
C ALA A 107 -4.00 20.64 -13.82
N LEU A 108 -2.69 20.77 -13.62
CA LEU A 108 -1.86 19.75 -12.95
C LEU A 108 -1.80 20.05 -11.44
N ASN A 109 -1.57 21.31 -11.08
CA ASN A 109 -1.51 21.81 -9.72
C ASN A 109 -2.84 21.62 -8.99
N GLN A 110 -3.97 21.82 -9.68
CA GLN A 110 -5.30 21.47 -9.15
C GLN A 110 -5.42 19.97 -8.88
N LEU A 111 -4.92 19.12 -9.78
CA LEU A 111 -4.97 17.67 -9.58
C LEU A 111 -4.07 17.22 -8.42
N ILE A 112 -2.90 17.83 -8.27
CA ILE A 112 -1.99 17.60 -7.14
C ILE A 112 -2.64 18.09 -5.84
N THR A 113 -3.28 19.25 -5.85
CA THR A 113 -4.01 19.79 -4.68
C THR A 113 -5.11 18.84 -4.25
N ASN A 114 -5.99 18.42 -5.17
CA ASN A 114 -7.04 17.45 -4.89
C ASN A 114 -6.47 16.11 -4.37
N TYR A 115 -5.30 15.71 -4.86
CA TYR A 115 -4.62 14.51 -4.38
C TYR A 115 -4.09 14.69 -2.94
N LEU A 116 -3.50 15.85 -2.61
CA LEU A 116 -3.09 16.19 -1.25
C LEU A 116 -4.28 16.16 -0.28
N ASP A 117 -5.41 16.74 -0.66
CA ASP A 117 -6.65 16.69 0.13
C ASP A 117 -7.15 15.25 0.30
N SER A 118 -7.10 14.45 -0.77
CA SER A 118 -7.46 13.02 -0.71
C SER A 118 -6.53 12.23 0.22
N THR A 119 -5.23 12.57 0.29
CA THR A 119 -4.29 11.90 1.22
C THR A 119 -4.61 12.20 2.68
N GLU A 120 -5.13 13.39 2.98
CA GLU A 120 -5.57 13.76 4.33
C GLU A 120 -6.82 12.98 4.74
N GLN A 121 -7.83 12.92 3.86
CA GLN A 121 -9.02 12.08 4.07
C GLN A 121 -8.64 10.60 4.25
N THR A 122 -7.68 10.13 3.45
CA THR A 122 -7.15 8.77 3.56
C THR A 122 -6.47 8.53 4.91
N ALA A 123 -5.70 9.50 5.42
CA ALA A 123 -5.10 9.41 6.75
C ALA A 123 -6.16 9.33 7.85
N CYS A 124 -7.21 10.16 7.78
CA CYS A 124 -8.35 10.11 8.70
C CYS A 124 -9.02 8.73 8.71
N LEU A 125 -9.24 8.13 7.55
CA LEU A 125 -9.82 6.79 7.50
C LEU A 125 -8.86 5.73 8.07
N CYS A 126 -7.57 5.82 7.76
CA CYS A 126 -6.58 4.90 8.32
C CYS A 126 -6.51 5.00 9.85
N ILE A 127 -6.68 6.20 10.42
CA ILE A 127 -6.82 6.41 11.87
C ILE A 127 -8.05 5.66 12.40
N LEU A 128 -9.22 5.82 11.77
CA LEU A 128 -10.45 5.11 12.18
C LEU A 128 -10.29 3.59 12.09
N ILE A 129 -9.63 3.07 11.04
CA ILE A 129 -9.34 1.64 10.91
C ILE A 129 -8.40 1.18 12.03
N SER A 130 -7.34 1.94 12.33
CA SER A 130 -6.43 1.65 13.44
C SER A 130 -7.18 1.55 14.77
N GLN A 131 -8.13 2.46 15.00
CA GLN A 131 -8.99 2.39 16.19
C GLN A 131 -9.82 1.12 16.19
N SER A 132 -10.47 0.77 15.08
CA SER A 132 -11.22 -0.50 14.97
C SER A 132 -10.36 -1.73 15.25
N VAL A 133 -9.09 -1.73 14.84
CA VAL A 133 -8.14 -2.80 15.19
C VAL A 133 -7.87 -2.85 16.69
N ASN A 134 -7.58 -1.71 17.33
CA ASN A 134 -7.38 -1.65 18.77
C ASN A 134 -8.64 -2.13 19.53
N LYS A 135 -9.83 -1.72 19.07
CA LYS A 135 -11.09 -2.21 19.63
C LYS A 135 -11.22 -3.72 19.48
N ALA A 136 -10.95 -4.25 18.29
CA ALA A 136 -11.02 -5.69 18.05
C ALA A 136 -10.04 -6.45 18.94
N ARG A 137 -8.80 -5.98 19.14
CA ARG A 137 -7.84 -6.63 20.05
C ARG A 137 -8.37 -6.72 21.48
N LEU A 138 -8.94 -5.63 22.00
CA LEU A 138 -9.50 -5.59 23.35
C LEU A 138 -10.75 -6.45 23.48
N LEU A 139 -11.69 -6.28 22.55
CA LEU A 139 -12.96 -6.98 22.56
C LEU A 139 -12.77 -8.49 22.43
N TYR A 140 -11.88 -8.95 21.54
CA TYR A 140 -11.64 -10.37 21.28
C TYR A 140 -10.60 -11.01 22.20
N ALA A 141 -9.90 -10.25 23.04
CA ALA A 141 -8.91 -10.77 23.97
C ALA A 141 -9.42 -11.91 24.88
N PRO A 142 -10.64 -11.85 25.47
CA PRO A 142 -11.13 -12.95 26.30
C PRO A 142 -11.31 -14.27 25.53
N ILE A 143 -11.80 -14.21 24.28
CA ILE A 143 -11.87 -15.38 23.41
C ILE A 143 -10.47 -15.91 23.09
N HIS A 144 -9.53 -15.02 22.77
CA HIS A 144 -8.16 -15.42 22.47
C HIS A 144 -7.48 -16.10 23.66
N LYS A 145 -7.59 -15.51 24.85
CA LYS A 145 -7.08 -16.12 26.10
C LYS A 145 -7.71 -17.50 26.34
N LEU A 146 -9.01 -17.63 26.13
CA LEU A 146 -9.69 -18.93 26.24
C LEU A 146 -9.10 -19.94 25.24
N LEU A 147 -8.97 -19.56 23.96
CA LEU A 147 -8.44 -20.46 22.93
C LEU A 147 -6.97 -20.83 23.17
N ASP A 148 -6.14 -19.93 23.69
CA ASP A 148 -4.75 -20.18 24.04
C ASP A 148 -4.63 -21.22 25.18
N VAL A 149 -5.45 -21.07 26.22
CA VAL A 149 -5.52 -22.04 27.33
C VAL A 149 -6.01 -23.40 26.84
N LEU A 150 -7.02 -23.42 25.96
CA LEU A 150 -7.61 -24.65 25.44
C LEU A 150 -6.73 -25.35 24.40
N ALA A 151 -5.90 -24.61 23.66
CA ALA A 151 -4.98 -25.19 22.68
C ALA A 151 -3.95 -26.12 23.34
N LEU A 152 -3.54 -25.81 24.56
CA LEU A 152 -2.64 -26.63 25.37
C LEU A 152 -3.29 -27.97 25.80
N ASP A 153 -4.61 -27.97 26.02
CA ASP A 153 -5.36 -29.15 26.49
C ASP A 153 -5.81 -30.07 25.33
N LEU A 154 -6.03 -29.52 24.13
CA LEU A 154 -6.52 -30.26 22.95
C LEU A 154 -5.42 -31.01 22.16
N GLU A 155 -4.16 -30.54 22.23
CA GLU A 155 -3.01 -31.27 21.68
C GLU A 155 -2.62 -32.48 22.54
N SER A 156 -3.06 -32.51 23.80
CA SER A 156 -2.96 -33.64 24.71
C SER A 156 -4.12 -34.62 24.46
N VAL A 157 -3.78 -35.85 24.07
CA VAL A 157 -4.68 -36.92 23.63
C VAL A 157 -5.99 -37.03 24.45
N GLY A 158 -7.11 -36.54 23.87
CA GLY A 158 -8.46 -37.03 24.16
C GLY A 158 -9.18 -36.50 25.39
N HIS A 159 -8.69 -35.45 26.06
CA HIS A 159 -9.40 -34.90 27.23
C HIS A 159 -10.56 -33.98 26.80
N SER A 160 -11.74 -34.25 27.35
CA SER A 160 -12.89 -33.33 27.27
C SER A 160 -12.67 -32.15 28.21
N LEU A 161 -13.21 -30.97 27.86
CA LEU A 161 -13.05 -29.78 28.70
C LEU A 161 -13.64 -30.03 30.09
N SER A 162 -13.03 -29.45 31.13
CA SER A 162 -13.60 -29.46 32.48
C SER A 162 -14.92 -28.66 32.51
N GLN A 163 -15.79 -28.97 33.47
CA GLN A 163 -17.05 -28.23 33.63
C GLN A 163 -16.83 -26.71 33.80
N ALA A 164 -15.79 -26.32 34.56
CA ALA A 164 -15.44 -24.91 34.76
C ALA A 164 -15.00 -24.22 33.45
N GLN A 165 -14.27 -24.92 32.57
CA GLN A 165 -13.88 -24.40 31.25
C GLN A 165 -15.09 -24.24 30.32
N TYR A 166 -16.06 -25.18 30.37
CA TYR A 166 -17.31 -25.06 29.63
C TYR A 166 -18.15 -23.87 30.11
N ASP A 167 -18.31 -23.71 31.42
CA ASP A 167 -19.08 -22.61 31.99
C ASP A 167 -18.43 -21.26 31.66
N LEU A 168 -17.09 -21.17 31.75
CA LEU A 168 -16.33 -19.99 31.32
C LEU A 168 -16.53 -19.69 29.82
N ALA A 169 -16.46 -20.70 28.95
CA ALA A 169 -16.66 -20.52 27.51
C ALA A 169 -18.07 -20.00 27.20
N PHE A 170 -19.08 -20.56 27.86
CA PHE A 170 -20.47 -20.11 27.73
C PHE A 170 -20.65 -18.65 28.18
N ASP A 171 -20.10 -18.29 29.33
CA ASP A 171 -20.20 -16.92 29.88
C ASP A 171 -19.44 -15.91 29.01
N ILE A 172 -18.34 -16.32 28.37
CA ILE A 172 -17.64 -15.51 27.35
C ILE A 172 -18.52 -15.36 26.11
N PHE A 173 -19.08 -16.45 25.58
CA PHE A 173 -19.94 -16.39 24.39
C PHE A 173 -21.14 -15.47 24.58
N LEU A 174 -21.79 -15.51 25.75
CA LEU A 174 -22.89 -14.60 26.09
C LEU A 174 -22.47 -13.13 26.08
N GLN A 175 -21.26 -12.81 26.54
CA GLN A 175 -20.75 -11.43 26.49
C GLN A 175 -20.53 -10.97 25.04
N PHE A 176 -20.03 -11.87 24.17
CA PHE A 176 -19.71 -11.54 22.78
C PHE A 176 -20.92 -11.45 21.86
N ASP A 177 -21.99 -12.21 22.10
CA ASP A 177 -23.19 -12.18 21.26
C ASP A 177 -23.82 -10.76 21.20
N SER A 178 -23.53 -9.92 22.20
CA SER A 178 -23.95 -8.52 22.25
C SER A 178 -23.09 -7.53 21.46
N LEU A 179 -21.95 -7.98 20.91
CA LEU A 179 -20.98 -7.10 20.26
C LEU A 179 -21.26 -6.88 18.78
N ALA A 180 -21.33 -5.60 18.40
CA ALA A 180 -21.37 -5.20 17.01
C ALA A 180 -19.98 -5.32 16.35
N ASN A 181 -19.97 -5.62 15.05
CA ASN A 181 -18.76 -5.59 14.24
C ASN A 181 -18.32 -4.13 13.98
N HIS A 182 -17.10 -3.80 14.35
CA HIS A 182 -16.54 -2.46 14.25
C HIS A 182 -15.71 -2.25 12.97
N PHE A 183 -15.50 -3.30 12.18
CA PHE A 183 -14.87 -3.15 10.87
C PHE A 183 -15.93 -2.77 9.83
N PRO A 184 -15.65 -1.78 8.96
CA PRO A 184 -16.59 -1.41 7.90
C PRO A 184 -16.78 -2.59 6.95
N GLY A 185 -18.05 -2.95 6.75
CA GLY A 185 -18.43 -4.00 5.82
C GLY A 185 -18.27 -3.58 4.36
N ARG A 186 -18.43 -4.56 3.46
CA ARG A 186 -18.35 -4.33 2.01
C ARG A 186 -19.41 -3.34 1.51
N ASP A 187 -20.52 -3.19 2.22
CA ASP A 187 -21.60 -2.26 1.86
C ASP A 187 -21.45 -0.88 2.51
N SER A 188 -20.34 -0.64 3.24
CA SER A 188 -20.03 0.67 3.81
C SER A 188 -19.71 1.65 2.68
N TYR A 189 -20.75 2.36 2.21
CA TYR A 189 -20.69 3.29 1.08
C TYR A 189 -19.58 4.33 1.29
N ASN A 190 -19.53 4.94 2.47
CA ASN A 190 -18.52 5.97 2.80
C ASN A 190 -17.08 5.42 2.75
N PHE A 191 -16.86 4.16 3.17
CA PHE A 191 -15.53 3.54 3.17
C PHE A 191 -15.05 3.28 1.74
N ASN A 192 -15.88 2.64 0.91
CA ASN A 192 -15.50 2.29 -0.45
C ASN A 192 -15.34 3.50 -1.34
N ASP A 193 -16.26 4.46 -1.26
CA ASP A 193 -16.25 5.66 -2.11
C ASP A 193 -15.02 6.51 -1.87
N MET A 194 -14.57 6.62 -0.61
CA MET A 194 -13.38 7.39 -0.28
C MET A 194 -12.11 6.74 -0.85
N PHE A 195 -11.97 5.42 -0.70
CA PHE A 195 -10.89 4.69 -1.36
C PHE A 195 -10.99 4.90 -2.88
N ASP A 196 -12.13 4.62 -3.49
CA ASP A 196 -12.34 4.66 -4.93
C ASP A 196 -12.07 6.06 -5.52
N SER A 197 -12.42 7.13 -4.79
CA SER A 197 -12.07 8.51 -5.14
C SER A 197 -10.55 8.73 -5.17
N SER A 198 -9.82 8.21 -4.17
CA SER A 198 -8.35 8.23 -4.17
C SER A 198 -7.76 7.45 -5.36
N PHE A 199 -8.35 6.28 -5.70
CA PHE A 199 -7.96 5.50 -6.89
C PHE A 199 -8.15 6.29 -8.19
N GLN A 200 -9.26 7.00 -8.32
CA GLN A 200 -9.54 7.81 -9.50
C GLN A 200 -8.55 8.98 -9.63
N LEU A 201 -8.26 9.69 -8.55
CA LEU A 201 -7.30 10.81 -8.55
C LEU A 201 -5.89 10.34 -8.92
N LYS A 202 -5.43 9.21 -8.37
CA LYS A 202 -4.18 8.58 -8.79
C LYS A 202 -4.15 8.32 -10.29
N LYS A 203 -5.19 7.65 -10.83
CA LYS A 203 -5.26 7.29 -12.25
C LYS A 203 -5.21 8.53 -13.13
N GLN A 204 -5.90 9.60 -12.75
CA GLN A 204 -5.83 10.86 -13.47
C GLN A 204 -4.41 11.44 -13.47
N LEU A 205 -3.71 11.38 -12.34
CA LEU A 205 -2.34 11.89 -12.22
C LEU A 205 -1.35 11.09 -13.08
N GLU A 206 -1.46 9.75 -13.06
CA GLU A 206 -0.66 8.87 -13.92
C GLU A 206 -0.89 9.13 -15.41
N LEU A 207 -2.16 9.29 -15.81
CA LEU A 207 -2.51 9.61 -17.21
C LEU A 207 -1.91 10.95 -17.63
N ARG A 208 -1.90 11.95 -16.74
CA ARG A 208 -1.32 13.26 -17.00
C ARG A 208 0.21 13.20 -17.09
N LEU A 209 0.85 12.45 -16.21
CA LEU A 209 2.29 12.19 -16.25
C LEU A 209 2.68 11.49 -17.56
N HIS A 210 1.98 10.40 -17.91
CA HIS A 210 2.23 9.67 -19.15
C HIS A 210 2.05 10.55 -20.39
N LYS A 211 0.98 11.36 -20.43
CA LYS A 211 0.74 12.33 -21.51
C LYS A 211 1.86 13.38 -21.60
N SER A 212 2.36 13.86 -20.46
CA SER A 212 3.45 14.84 -20.42
C SER A 212 4.78 14.23 -20.90
N ARG A 213 5.10 13.01 -20.46
CA ARG A 213 6.27 12.24 -20.93
C ARG A 213 6.24 12.00 -22.44
N SER A 214 5.08 11.60 -22.96
CA SER A 214 4.89 11.39 -24.40
C SER A 214 5.16 12.67 -25.20
N LYS A 215 4.68 13.84 -24.73
CA LYS A 215 4.95 15.13 -25.38
C LYS A 215 6.44 15.47 -25.44
N VAL A 216 7.17 15.26 -24.34
CA VAL A 216 8.62 15.54 -24.30
C VAL A 216 9.39 14.56 -25.17
N GLN A 217 8.99 13.28 -25.23
CA GLN A 217 9.58 12.30 -26.13
C GLN A 217 9.33 12.64 -27.60
N LEU A 218 8.10 13.06 -27.96
CA LEU A 218 7.77 13.51 -29.31
C LEU A 218 8.60 14.72 -29.72
N LEU A 219 8.75 15.70 -28.82
CA LEU A 219 9.55 16.89 -29.08
C LEU A 219 11.04 16.54 -29.24
N ARG A 220 11.58 15.62 -28.44
CA ARG A 220 12.94 15.09 -28.65
C ARG A 220 13.11 14.41 -30.01
N ARG A 221 12.13 13.60 -30.43
CA ARG A 221 12.14 12.96 -31.76
C ARG A 221 12.10 14.01 -32.87
N ALA A 222 11.28 15.05 -32.73
CA ALA A 222 11.20 16.15 -33.68
C ALA A 222 12.51 16.95 -33.78
N ILE A 223 13.14 17.27 -32.65
CA ILE A 223 14.44 17.96 -32.61
C ILE A 223 15.53 17.11 -33.28
N ARG A 224 15.61 15.82 -32.95
CA ARG A 224 16.56 14.89 -33.59
C ARG A 224 16.31 14.78 -35.09
N GLY A 225 15.05 14.66 -35.51
CA GLY A 225 14.68 14.64 -36.93
C GLY A 225 15.06 15.92 -37.65
N SER A 226 14.78 17.09 -37.04
CA SER A 226 15.15 18.39 -37.59
C SER A 226 16.66 18.58 -37.70
N ALA A 227 17.44 18.14 -36.71
CA ALA A 227 18.90 18.18 -36.76
C ALA A 227 19.45 17.33 -37.91
N VAL A 228 18.90 16.13 -38.12
CA VAL A 228 19.24 15.28 -39.27
C VAL A 228 18.90 15.97 -40.60
N CYS A 229 17.72 16.59 -40.70
CA CYS A 229 17.32 17.35 -41.89
C CYS A 229 18.23 18.56 -42.15
N LEU A 230 18.64 19.28 -41.11
CA LEU A 230 19.57 20.41 -41.22
C LEU A 230 20.94 19.95 -41.72
N VAL A 231 21.48 18.85 -41.16
CA VAL A 231 22.74 18.28 -41.65
C VAL A 231 22.61 17.87 -43.12
N ALA A 232 21.56 17.14 -43.50
CA ALA A 232 21.33 16.75 -44.89
C ALA A 232 21.21 17.96 -45.83
N ALA A 233 20.50 19.03 -45.40
CA ALA A 233 20.37 20.26 -46.18
C ALA A 233 21.72 20.98 -46.34
N THR A 234 22.52 21.09 -45.27
CA THR A 234 23.86 21.71 -45.35
C THR A 234 24.79 20.94 -46.29
N VAL A 235 24.80 19.61 -46.21
CA VAL A 235 25.57 18.75 -47.12
C VAL A 235 25.10 18.95 -48.57
N GLY A 236 23.78 18.99 -48.80
CA GLY A 236 23.20 19.26 -50.11
C GLY A 236 23.63 20.62 -50.68
N VAL A 237 23.55 21.69 -49.89
CA VAL A 237 23.98 23.04 -50.28
C VAL A 237 25.46 23.07 -50.65
N VAL A 238 26.32 22.42 -49.85
CA VAL A 238 27.77 22.35 -50.14
C VAL A 238 28.02 21.63 -51.47
N ILE A 239 27.37 20.50 -51.72
CA ILE A 239 27.51 19.76 -52.98
C ILE A 239 27.03 20.61 -54.17
N SER A 240 25.87 21.26 -54.05
CA SER A 240 25.35 22.16 -55.10
C SER A 240 26.28 23.34 -55.37
N ALA A 241 26.84 23.97 -54.34
CA ALA A 241 27.77 25.08 -54.48
C ALA A 241 29.05 24.66 -55.22
N VAL A 242 29.61 23.48 -54.93
CA VAL A 242 30.78 22.94 -55.65
C VAL A 242 30.48 22.78 -57.14
N ILE A 243 29.33 22.21 -57.50
CA ILE A 243 28.92 22.04 -58.90
C ILE A 243 28.79 23.41 -59.62
N ILE A 244 28.21 24.40 -58.96
CA ILE A 244 28.00 25.73 -59.53
C ILE A 244 29.35 26.44 -59.78
N VAL A 245 30.28 26.39 -58.82
CA VAL A 245 31.63 26.97 -58.96
C VAL A 245 32.38 26.29 -60.11
N THR A 246 32.27 24.97 -60.27
CA THR A 246 32.91 24.25 -61.39
C THR A 246 32.36 24.67 -62.76
N HIS A 247 31.11 25.15 -62.84
CA HIS A 247 30.50 25.63 -64.09
C HIS A 247 30.53 27.16 -64.26
N GLY A 248 31.21 27.90 -63.38
CA GLY A 248 31.55 29.32 -63.59
C GLY A 248 30.44 30.34 -63.33
N PHE A 249 29.34 29.98 -62.66
CA PHE A 249 28.29 30.95 -62.28
C PHE A 249 28.49 31.43 -60.84
N ALA A 250 28.74 32.73 -60.64
CA ALA A 250 28.90 33.33 -59.32
C ALA A 250 27.60 34.03 -58.88
N ALA A 251 26.81 33.39 -58.01
CA ALA A 251 25.76 34.06 -57.25
C ALA A 251 25.63 33.41 -55.86
N LEU A 252 26.25 34.04 -54.85
CA LEU A 252 26.28 33.57 -53.47
C LEU A 252 25.12 34.21 -52.70
N VAL A 253 24.01 33.49 -52.56
CA VAL A 253 22.92 33.91 -51.66
C VAL A 253 23.24 33.40 -50.27
N ALA A 254 23.67 34.30 -49.39
CA ALA A 254 23.84 34.00 -47.97
C ALA A 254 22.45 33.90 -47.31
N ILE A 255 21.95 32.68 -47.13
CA ILE A 255 20.76 32.44 -46.29
C ILE A 255 21.25 32.24 -44.86
N PRO A 256 20.82 33.07 -43.90
CA PRO A 256 21.14 32.83 -42.50
C PRO A 256 20.38 31.59 -42.04
N ILE A 257 21.12 30.55 -41.66
CA ILE A 257 20.56 29.42 -40.92
C ILE A 257 20.33 29.93 -39.50
N CYS A 258 19.09 30.34 -39.18
CA CYS A 258 18.71 30.67 -37.82
C CYS A 258 18.98 29.48 -36.90
N PRO A 259 19.83 29.58 -35.87
CA PRO A 259 19.96 28.53 -34.88
C PRO A 259 18.69 28.56 -34.03
N ALA A 260 17.88 27.52 -34.15
CA ALA A 260 16.65 27.35 -33.39
C ALA A 260 16.95 27.39 -31.88
N CYS A 261 16.39 28.37 -31.17
CA CYS A 261 16.54 28.65 -29.74
C CYS A 261 15.88 27.60 -28.80
N LEU A 262 15.88 26.31 -29.15
CA LEU A 262 15.07 25.29 -28.47
C LEU A 262 15.69 24.48 -27.31
N PRO A 263 17.02 24.43 -27.02
CA PRO A 263 17.54 23.48 -26.05
C PRO A 263 17.15 23.80 -24.59
N LEU A 264 17.16 25.08 -24.20
CA LEU A 264 16.97 25.48 -22.79
C LEU A 264 15.56 25.18 -22.24
N SER A 265 14.53 25.32 -23.07
CA SER A 265 13.14 25.02 -22.66
C SER A 265 12.86 23.52 -22.49
N MET A 266 13.69 22.68 -23.12
CA MET A 266 13.55 21.23 -23.10
C MET A 266 14.18 20.61 -21.87
N GLU A 267 15.36 21.09 -21.48
CA GLU A 267 16.04 20.64 -20.25
C GLU A 267 15.18 20.94 -19.02
N LYS A 268 14.58 22.13 -18.95
CA LYS A 268 13.63 22.49 -17.86
C LYS A 268 12.41 21.57 -17.83
N LYS A 269 11.75 21.34 -18.97
CA LYS A 269 10.58 20.45 -19.04
C LYS A 269 10.92 18.99 -18.70
N GLU A 270 12.13 18.55 -19.02
CA GLU A 270 12.60 17.21 -18.68
C GLU A 270 12.88 17.09 -17.18
N LEU A 271 13.52 18.11 -16.58
CA LEU A 271 13.73 18.17 -15.14
C LEU A 271 12.41 18.18 -14.37
N ASP A 272 11.46 19.02 -14.76
CA ASP A 272 10.12 19.08 -14.16
C ASP A 272 9.41 17.72 -14.28
N LEU A 273 9.56 17.02 -15.41
CA LEU A 273 9.02 15.69 -15.59
C LEU A 273 9.67 14.64 -14.68
N MET A 274 10.99 14.68 -14.51
CA MET A 274 11.71 13.75 -13.64
C MET A 274 11.34 13.99 -12.17
N GLN A 275 11.20 15.25 -11.76
CA GLN A 275 10.74 15.60 -10.42
C GLN A 275 9.30 15.13 -10.18
N LEU A 276 8.41 15.30 -11.15
CA LEU A 276 7.03 14.79 -11.05
C LEU A 276 6.98 13.26 -11.05
N ASP A 277 7.79 12.59 -11.86
CA ASP A 277 7.90 11.12 -11.88
C ASP A 277 8.38 10.59 -10.52
N GLU A 278 9.39 11.21 -9.93
CA GLU A 278 9.87 10.85 -8.60
C GLU A 278 8.84 11.14 -7.49
N ALA A 279 8.08 12.25 -7.61
CA ALA A 279 7.00 12.56 -6.68
C ALA A 279 5.84 11.56 -6.78
N THR A 280 5.48 11.13 -7.99
CA THR A 280 4.41 10.15 -8.22
C THR A 280 4.82 8.71 -7.92
N ARG A 281 6.12 8.38 -7.83
CA ARG A 281 6.58 7.06 -7.38
C ARG A 281 6.10 6.71 -5.96
N GLY A 282 6.07 7.70 -5.07
CA GLY A 282 5.52 7.54 -3.71
C GLY A 282 4.03 7.23 -3.69
N ILE A 283 3.28 7.74 -4.68
CA ILE A 283 1.84 7.51 -4.84
C ILE A 283 1.55 6.04 -5.18
N PHE A 284 2.36 5.44 -6.07
CA PHE A 284 2.20 4.02 -6.39
C PHE A 284 2.41 3.13 -5.16
N PHE A 285 3.45 3.43 -4.38
CA PHE A 285 3.75 2.72 -3.15
C PHE A 285 2.61 2.83 -2.12
N LEU A 286 2.16 4.06 -1.83
CA LEU A 286 1.01 4.33 -0.95
C LEU A 286 -0.21 3.50 -1.38
N HIS A 287 -0.50 3.51 -2.66
CA HIS A 287 -1.69 2.90 -3.20
C HIS A 287 -1.71 1.37 -3.10
N ASN A 288 -0.56 0.71 -3.23
CA ASN A 288 -0.47 -0.72 -3.01
C ASN A 288 -0.81 -1.06 -1.56
N HIS A 289 -0.37 -0.24 -0.59
CA HIS A 289 -0.76 -0.41 0.80
C HIS A 289 -2.24 -0.17 1.03
N LEU A 290 -2.84 0.83 0.38
CA LEU A 290 -4.28 1.09 0.45
C LEU A 290 -5.12 -0.08 -0.08
N ASN A 291 -4.71 -0.71 -1.18
CA ASN A 291 -5.35 -1.95 -1.67
C ASN A 291 -5.31 -3.07 -0.64
N THR A 292 -4.14 -3.26 -0.02
CA THR A 292 -3.96 -4.32 0.97
C THR A 292 -4.74 -4.03 2.24
N ILE A 293 -4.80 -2.77 2.69
CA ILE A 293 -5.64 -2.31 3.82
C ILE A 293 -7.11 -2.58 3.51
N LYS A 294 -7.63 -2.14 2.36
CA LYS A 294 -9.03 -2.38 1.95
C LYS A 294 -9.36 -3.87 1.96
N SER A 295 -8.44 -4.71 1.46
CA SER A 295 -8.62 -6.17 1.46
C SER A 295 -8.58 -6.77 2.86
N LEU A 296 -7.64 -6.37 3.71
CA LEU A 296 -7.51 -6.85 5.09
C LEU A 296 -8.72 -6.47 5.94
N VAL A 297 -9.20 -5.23 5.81
CA VAL A 297 -10.41 -4.78 6.51
C VAL A 297 -11.63 -5.61 6.12
N GLY A 298 -11.79 -5.91 4.82
CA GLY A 298 -12.86 -6.79 4.37
C GLY A 298 -12.76 -8.21 4.94
N ARG A 299 -11.55 -8.79 4.96
CA ARG A 299 -11.35 -10.13 5.54
C ARG A 299 -11.58 -10.16 7.05
N LEU A 300 -11.15 -9.14 7.78
CA LEU A 300 -11.39 -9.01 9.21
C LEU A 300 -12.87 -8.79 9.52
N HIS A 301 -13.58 -8.01 8.71
CA HIS A 301 -15.04 -7.88 8.82
C HIS A 301 -15.72 -9.24 8.67
N ASP A 302 -15.41 -9.98 7.59
CA ASP A 302 -15.98 -11.31 7.34
C ASP A 302 -15.60 -12.31 8.45
N ALA A 303 -14.38 -12.23 8.97
CA ALA A 303 -13.91 -13.07 10.06
C ALA A 303 -14.67 -12.79 11.37
N VAL A 304 -14.92 -11.52 11.70
CA VAL A 304 -15.73 -11.11 12.85
C VAL A 304 -17.17 -11.61 12.73
N GLU A 305 -17.82 -11.39 11.58
CA GLU A 305 -19.18 -11.91 11.34
C GLU A 305 -19.21 -13.43 11.48
N SER A 306 -18.18 -14.10 10.97
CA SER A 306 -18.10 -15.54 11.12
C SER A 306 -17.88 -15.99 12.57
N TYR A 307 -17.09 -15.27 13.36
CA TYR A 307 -16.94 -15.52 14.80
C TYR A 307 -18.28 -15.38 15.51
N ASN A 308 -19.01 -14.29 15.24
CA ASN A 308 -20.33 -14.04 15.82
C ASN A 308 -21.31 -15.17 15.48
N GLY A 309 -21.31 -15.64 14.22
CA GLY A 309 -22.11 -16.80 13.82
C GLY A 309 -21.75 -18.08 14.57
N THR A 310 -20.46 -18.38 14.75
CA THR A 310 -19.98 -19.55 15.50
C THR A 310 -20.32 -19.47 16.99
N ILE A 311 -20.21 -18.27 17.59
CA ILE A 311 -20.57 -18.02 18.99
C ILE A 311 -22.06 -18.24 19.19
N ARG A 312 -22.90 -17.68 18.31
CA ARG A 312 -24.35 -17.84 18.38
C ARG A 312 -24.76 -19.32 18.23
N PHE A 313 -24.15 -20.05 17.30
CA PHE A 313 -24.31 -21.50 17.19
C PHE A 313 -23.96 -22.23 18.49
N GLY A 314 -22.89 -21.82 19.18
CA GLY A 314 -22.53 -22.36 20.49
C GLY A 314 -23.57 -22.09 21.58
N LEU A 315 -24.37 -21.02 21.45
CA LEU A 315 -25.41 -20.61 22.40
C LEU A 315 -26.81 -21.17 22.10
N GLU A 316 -27.08 -21.61 20.85
CA GLU A 316 -28.41 -22.03 20.38
C GLU A 316 -29.06 -23.13 21.25
N SER A 317 -28.27 -24.06 21.77
CA SER A 317 -28.74 -25.16 22.62
C SER A 317 -28.58 -24.88 24.13
N GLY A 318 -28.37 -23.62 24.53
CA GLY A 318 -28.09 -23.25 25.91
C GLY A 318 -26.75 -23.82 26.40
N ARG A 319 -26.75 -24.53 27.53
CA ARG A 319 -25.53 -25.13 28.12
C ARG A 319 -25.19 -26.53 27.56
N ASP A 320 -25.64 -26.86 26.35
CA ASP A 320 -25.25 -28.11 25.72
C ASP A 320 -23.75 -28.12 25.37
N ARG A 321 -23.04 -29.11 25.90
CA ARG A 321 -21.58 -29.21 25.78
C ARG A 321 -21.13 -29.42 24.34
N TYR A 322 -21.93 -30.10 23.52
CA TYR A 322 -21.56 -30.40 22.15
C TYR A 322 -21.43 -29.12 21.31
N HIS A 323 -22.43 -28.24 21.35
CA HIS A 323 -22.46 -27.00 20.57
C HIS A 323 -21.32 -26.05 20.98
N ILE A 324 -21.10 -25.89 22.29
CA ILE A 324 -20.00 -25.06 22.81
C ILE A 324 -18.65 -25.63 22.38
N GLN A 325 -18.44 -26.95 22.51
CA GLN A 325 -17.18 -27.58 22.12
C GLN A 325 -16.91 -27.46 20.62
N GLU A 326 -17.92 -27.62 19.78
CA GLU A 326 -17.76 -27.51 18.33
C GLU A 326 -17.50 -26.04 17.92
N ALA A 327 -18.17 -25.08 18.54
CA ALA A 327 -17.90 -23.66 18.37
C ALA A 327 -16.44 -23.32 18.73
N LEU A 328 -15.93 -23.82 19.85
CA LEU A 328 -14.53 -23.62 20.27
C LEU A 328 -13.54 -24.21 19.25
N LYS A 329 -13.79 -25.41 18.73
CA LYS A 329 -12.94 -26.02 17.68
C LYS A 329 -12.92 -25.17 16.41
N GLN A 330 -14.06 -24.62 15.99
CA GLN A 330 -14.15 -23.78 14.81
C GLN A 330 -13.41 -22.44 14.99
N LEU A 331 -13.56 -21.81 16.17
CA LEU A 331 -12.83 -20.59 16.53
C LEU A 331 -11.31 -20.85 16.58
N GLN A 332 -10.88 -21.94 17.21
CA GLN A 332 -9.47 -22.32 17.32
C GLN A 332 -8.81 -22.46 15.94
N ARG A 333 -9.47 -23.11 14.97
CA ARG A 333 -8.94 -23.28 13.60
C ARG A 333 -8.65 -21.97 12.87
N ARG A 334 -9.32 -20.89 13.27
CA ARG A 334 -9.23 -19.58 12.60
C ARG A 334 -8.45 -18.56 13.42
N HIS A 335 -8.06 -18.93 14.64
CA HIS A 335 -7.52 -18.02 15.63
C HIS A 335 -6.21 -17.37 15.17
N SER A 336 -5.24 -18.17 14.73
CA SER A 336 -3.94 -17.65 14.28
C SER A 336 -4.08 -16.73 13.07
N THR A 337 -4.90 -17.12 12.09
CA THR A 337 -5.14 -16.31 10.89
C THR A 337 -5.75 -14.96 11.23
N PHE A 338 -6.70 -14.91 12.17
CA PHE A 338 -7.30 -13.65 12.61
C PHE A 338 -6.27 -12.71 13.26
N LEU A 339 -5.42 -13.25 14.14
CA LEU A 339 -4.35 -12.47 14.77
C LEU A 339 -3.30 -11.98 13.77
N ASP A 340 -2.93 -12.84 12.80
CA ASP A 340 -2.01 -12.51 11.72
C ASP A 340 -2.58 -11.40 10.82
N GLU A 341 -3.89 -11.42 10.55
CA GLU A 341 -4.57 -10.36 9.79
C GLU A 341 -4.65 -9.04 10.54
N LEU A 342 -4.92 -9.05 11.85
CA LEU A 342 -4.87 -7.84 12.68
C LEU A 342 -3.45 -7.23 12.67
N LEU A 343 -2.42 -8.05 12.89
CA LEU A 343 -1.03 -7.59 12.86
C LEU A 343 -0.65 -7.08 11.47
N GLY A 344 -1.01 -7.80 10.42
CA GLY A 344 -0.77 -7.39 9.04
C GLY A 344 -1.42 -6.04 8.72
N LEU A 345 -2.64 -5.81 9.23
CA LEU A 345 -3.34 -4.53 9.07
C LEU A 345 -2.62 -3.39 9.78
N GLU A 346 -2.18 -3.56 11.03
CA GLU A 346 -1.37 -2.56 11.76
C GLU A 346 -0.07 -2.21 11.03
N GLN A 347 0.64 -3.23 10.53
CA GLN A 347 1.87 -3.04 9.77
C GLN A 347 1.61 -2.22 8.51
N HIS A 348 0.56 -2.56 7.76
CA HIS A 348 0.20 -1.82 6.55
C HIS A 348 -0.30 -0.41 6.84
N LEU A 349 -1.02 -0.18 7.95
CA LEU A 349 -1.43 1.15 8.39
C LEU A 349 -0.20 2.02 8.70
N CYS A 350 0.78 1.50 9.44
CA CYS A 350 1.99 2.27 9.75
C CYS A 350 2.78 2.64 8.50
N VAL A 351 2.97 1.68 7.58
CA VAL A 351 3.67 1.96 6.31
C VAL A 351 2.86 2.92 5.44
N CYS A 352 1.53 2.82 5.45
CA CYS A 352 0.65 3.74 4.73
C CYS A 352 0.79 5.17 5.24
N PHE A 353 0.85 5.38 6.54
CA PHE A 353 1.09 6.68 7.15
C PHE A 353 2.43 7.30 6.73
N ALA A 354 3.51 6.52 6.75
CA ALA A 354 4.81 6.98 6.26
C ALA A 354 4.79 7.29 4.75
N ALA A 355 4.07 6.48 3.97
CA ALA A 355 3.90 6.68 2.53
C ALA A 355 3.08 7.93 2.20
N ILE A 356 2.02 8.23 2.97
CA ILE A 356 1.25 9.47 2.85
C ILE A 356 2.17 10.66 3.07
N SER A 357 2.91 10.67 4.17
CA SER A 357 3.80 11.79 4.50
C SER A 357 4.89 11.99 3.45
N THR A 358 5.48 10.90 2.96
CA THR A 358 6.46 10.94 1.88
C THR A 358 5.86 11.46 0.56
N ALA A 359 4.65 11.01 0.20
CA ALA A 359 3.98 11.47 -1.01
C ALA A 359 3.62 12.96 -0.93
N ARG A 360 3.12 13.41 0.22
CA ARG A 360 2.79 14.83 0.47
C ARG A 360 4.01 15.71 0.36
N ASP A 361 5.11 15.36 1.03
CA ASP A 361 6.36 16.11 0.98
C ASP A 361 6.89 16.25 -0.46
N ARG A 362 6.96 15.14 -1.21
CA ARG A 362 7.45 15.18 -2.59
C ARG A 362 6.58 16.00 -3.53
N LEU A 363 5.26 15.89 -3.40
CA LEU A 363 4.32 16.67 -4.21
C LEU A 363 4.40 18.15 -3.87
N LEU A 364 4.54 18.49 -2.59
CA LEU A 364 4.68 19.88 -2.14
C LEU A 364 6.00 20.48 -2.65
N ASN A 365 7.11 19.75 -2.54
CA ASN A 365 8.41 20.16 -3.06
C ASN A 365 8.37 20.36 -4.58
N TYR A 366 7.68 19.47 -5.32
CA TYR A 366 7.46 19.64 -6.74
C TYR A 366 6.71 20.95 -7.06
N LEU A 367 5.61 21.23 -6.36
CA LEU A 367 4.83 22.46 -6.55
C LEU A 367 5.67 23.71 -6.27
N CYS A 368 6.46 23.72 -5.19
CA CYS A 368 7.36 24.82 -4.85
C CYS A 368 8.39 25.08 -5.96
N HIS A 369 9.08 24.03 -6.42
CA HIS A 369 10.10 24.16 -7.47
C HIS A 369 9.52 24.67 -8.79
N GLN A 370 8.34 24.18 -9.18
CA GLN A 370 7.68 24.59 -10.43
C GLN A 370 7.31 26.09 -10.42
N ASN A 371 6.98 26.66 -9.26
CA ASN A 371 6.50 28.04 -9.12
C ASN A 371 7.61 29.07 -8.77
N GLN A 372 8.80 28.63 -8.35
CA GLN A 372 9.94 29.52 -8.07
C GLN A 372 10.76 29.89 -9.32
N ALA A 373 10.63 29.16 -10.43
CA ALA A 373 11.42 29.42 -11.62
C ALA A 373 10.83 30.57 -12.46
N PRO A 374 11.54 31.70 -12.68
CA PRO A 374 11.10 32.71 -13.65
C PRO A 374 10.96 32.05 -15.03
N ARG A 375 9.92 32.46 -15.77
CA ARG A 375 9.70 32.03 -17.16
C ARG A 375 10.48 32.89 -18.12
#